data_AF-A0A843YQA4-F1
#
_entry.id   AF-A0A843YQA4-F1
#
_cell.length_a   1.000
_cell.length_b   1.000
_cell.length_c   1.000
_cell.angle_alpha   90.00
_cell.angle_beta   90.00
_cell.angle_gamma   90.00
#
_symmetry.space_group_name_H-M   'P 1'
#
loop_
_entity.id
_entity.type
_entity.pdbx_description
1 polymer ?
#
loop_
_entity_poly.entity_id
_entity_poly.type
_entity_poly.pdbx_seq_one_letter_code
_entity_poly.pdbx_strand_id
1 'polypeptide(L)'
;MDVQRESDLIDECINKIQTLAALALYGDNVELAVQVIINEARFYCSTIKTDESRANLLALKNRLNKLANFTHPSLPAYKKTLQFAASAVMIS
;
A
#
# COMPACT_ATOMS: atom_id res chain seq x y z
N MET A 1 20.12 -7.41 -9.38
CA MET A 1 19.76 -7.85 -8.02
C MET A 1 18.83 -6.86 -7.32
N ASP A 2 18.75 -5.59 -7.77
CA ASP A 2 17.91 -4.57 -7.15
C ASP A 2 16.40 -4.71 -7.45
N VAL A 3 16.04 -5.06 -8.69
CA VAL A 3 14.64 -5.26 -9.12
C VAL A 3 13.88 -6.32 -8.28
N GLN A 4 14.57 -7.39 -7.86
CA GLN A 4 13.97 -8.43 -7.03
C GLN A 4 13.62 -7.90 -5.62
N ARG A 5 14.56 -7.15 -5.00
CA ARG A 5 14.34 -6.54 -3.68
C ARG A 5 13.23 -5.51 -3.67
N GLU A 6 13.09 -4.75 -4.76
CA GLU A 6 12.01 -3.76 -4.90
C GLU A 6 10.63 -4.41 -5.03
N SER A 7 10.53 -5.52 -5.79
CA SER A 7 9.31 -6.31 -5.85
C SER A 7 8.92 -6.87 -4.48
N ASP A 8 9.90 -7.41 -3.74
CA ASP A 8 9.68 -7.98 -2.42
C ASP A 8 9.16 -6.93 -1.42
N LEU A 9 9.66 -5.69 -1.48
CA LEU A 9 9.19 -4.58 -0.64
C LEU A 9 7.76 -4.14 -0.96
N ILE A 10 7.41 -4.07 -2.25
CA ILE A 10 6.03 -3.75 -2.65
C ILE A 10 5.09 -4.87 -2.19
N ASP A 11 5.49 -6.13 -2.36
CA ASP A 11 4.72 -7.29 -1.90
C ASP A 11 4.53 -7.27 -0.38
N GLU A 12 5.58 -6.98 0.39
CA GLU A 12 5.50 -6.87 1.84
C GLU A 12 4.55 -5.74 2.27
N CYS A 13 4.65 -4.57 1.66
CA CYS A 13 3.78 -3.42 1.92
C CYS A 13 2.32 -3.77 1.65
N ILE A 14 2.04 -4.39 0.50
CA ILE A 14 0.69 -4.87 0.15
C ILE A 14 0.17 -5.86 1.18
N ASN A 15 0.96 -6.85 1.59
CA ASN A 15 0.55 -7.86 2.55
C ASN A 15 0.22 -7.26 3.92
N LYS A 16 1.03 -6.31 4.41
CA LYS A 16 0.76 -5.60 5.66
C LYS A 16 -0.55 -4.79 5.58
N ILE A 17 -0.77 -4.09 4.47
CA ILE A 17 -2.00 -3.30 4.26
C ILE A 17 -3.23 -4.22 4.16
N GLN A 18 -3.14 -5.35 3.48
CA GLN A 18 -4.23 -6.33 3.41
C GLN A 18 -4.57 -6.94 4.78
N THR A 19 -3.55 -7.15 5.63
CA THR A 19 -3.74 -7.59 7.01
C THR A 19 -4.49 -6.55 7.82
N LEU A 20 -4.09 -5.27 7.74
CA LEU A 20 -4.82 -4.17 8.38
C LEU A 20 -6.25 -4.00 7.83
N ALA A 21 -6.44 -4.18 6.53
CA ALA A 21 -7.77 -4.14 5.93
C ALA A 21 -8.67 -5.28 6.46
N ALA A 22 -8.10 -6.46 6.75
CA ALA A 22 -8.82 -7.55 7.40
C ALA A 22 -9.20 -7.20 8.85
N LEU A 23 -8.29 -6.58 9.62
CA LEU A 23 -8.59 -6.10 10.98
C LEU A 23 -9.71 -5.04 10.99
N ALA A 24 -9.73 -4.15 10.00
CA ALA A 24 -10.77 -3.14 9.86
C ALA A 24 -12.18 -3.74 9.67
N LEU A 25 -12.31 -4.99 9.21
CA LEU A 25 -13.60 -5.68 9.14
C LEU A 25 -14.18 -5.96 10.53
N TYR A 26 -13.34 -6.02 11.56
CA TYR A 26 -13.73 -6.27 12.95
C TYR A 26 -13.92 -4.98 13.77
N GLY A 27 -13.79 -3.80 13.14
CA GLY A 27 -14.01 -2.50 13.78
C GLY A 27 -12.73 -1.80 14.26
N ASP A 28 -11.55 -2.38 14.02
CA ASP A 28 -10.28 -1.75 14.39
C ASP A 28 -10.01 -0.49 13.56
N ASN A 29 -9.58 0.59 14.23
CA ASN A 29 -9.08 1.77 13.55
C ASN A 29 -7.62 1.54 13.11
N VAL A 30 -7.43 1.35 11.81
CA VAL A 30 -6.12 1.02 11.22
C VAL A 30 -5.48 2.18 10.45
N GLU A 31 -6.09 3.37 10.41
CA GLU A 31 -5.62 4.48 9.57
C GLU A 31 -4.17 4.89 9.89
N LEU A 32 -3.85 5.05 11.17
CA LEU A 32 -2.49 5.41 11.60
C LEU A 32 -1.48 4.33 11.18
N ALA A 33 -1.81 3.06 11.37
CA ALA A 33 -0.94 1.95 11.01
C ALA A 33 -0.71 1.88 9.48
N VAL A 34 -1.75 2.14 8.69
CA VAL A 34 -1.62 2.26 7.23
C VAL A 34 -0.69 3.42 6.85
N GLN A 35 -0.83 4.59 7.49
CA GLN A 35 0.05 5.73 7.22
C GLN A 35 1.52 5.42 7.52
N VAL A 36 1.80 4.72 8.63
CA VAL A 36 3.16 4.30 8.99
C VAL A 36 3.76 3.41 7.90
N ILE A 37 3.04 2.37 7.45
CA ILE A 37 3.51 1.45 6.40
C ILE A 37 3.78 2.20 5.09
N ILE A 38 2.90 3.13 4.70
CA ILE A 38 3.09 3.91 3.47
C ILE A 38 4.29 4.86 3.59
N ASN A 39 4.50 5.47 4.75
CA ASN A 39 5.66 6.33 4.98
C ASN A 39 6.98 5.54 4.97
N GLU A 40 7.00 4.33 5.53
CA GLU A 40 8.14 3.42 5.42
C GLU A 40 8.43 3.09 3.95
N ALA A 41 7.41 2.69 3.17
CA ALA A 41 7.57 2.40 1.75
C ALA A 41 8.11 3.60 0.95
N ARG A 42 7.63 4.81 1.26
CA ARG A 42 8.12 6.07 0.66
C ARG A 42 9.57 6.34 1.03
N PHE A 43 9.93 6.16 2.30
CA PHE A 43 11.30 6.33 2.77
C PHE A 43 12.24 5.37 2.03
N TYR A 44 11.90 4.07 1.94
CA TYR A 44 12.68 3.10 1.17
C TYR A 44 12.81 3.49 -0.30
N CYS A 45 11.71 3.87 -0.96
CA CYS A 45 11.76 4.31 -2.35
C CYS A 45 12.64 5.56 -2.53
N SER A 46 12.68 6.49 -1.57
CA SER A 46 13.55 7.67 -1.65
C SER A 46 15.05 7.37 -1.54
N THR A 47 15.42 6.19 -1.02
CA THR A 47 16.82 5.74 -0.96
C THR A 47 17.32 5.09 -2.25
N ILE A 48 16.42 4.84 -3.21
CA ILE A 48 16.71 4.25 -4.53
C ILE A 48 16.90 5.37 -5.56
N LYS A 49 17.47 5.08 -6.74
CA LYS A 49 17.55 6.03 -7.86
C LYS A 49 16.18 6.67 -8.13
N THR A 50 16.18 7.96 -8.41
CA THR A 50 14.97 8.79 -8.45
C THR A 50 13.91 8.30 -9.45
N ASP A 51 14.31 7.81 -10.63
CA ASP A 51 13.37 7.32 -11.65
C ASP A 51 12.68 6.01 -11.24
N GLU A 52 13.42 5.11 -10.57
CA GLU A 52 12.92 3.83 -10.05
C GLU A 52 11.99 4.07 -8.84
N SER A 53 12.31 5.05 -8.00
CA SER A 53 11.49 5.47 -6.86
C SER A 53 10.05 5.82 -7.27
N ARG A 54 9.90 6.67 -8.28
CA ARG A 54 8.59 7.10 -8.78
C ARG A 54 7.81 5.94 -9.39
N ALA A 55 8.49 5.09 -10.15
CA ALA A 55 7.88 3.90 -10.76
C ALA A 55 7.36 2.93 -9.70
N ASN A 56 8.13 2.70 -8.63
CA ASN A 56 7.77 1.80 -7.53
C ASN A 56 6.58 2.32 -6.71
N LEU A 57 6.56 3.62 -6.38
CA LEU A 57 5.40 4.23 -5.71
C LEU A 57 4.13 4.19 -6.58
N LEU A 58 4.27 4.41 -7.89
CA LEU A 58 3.15 4.28 -8.82
C LEU A 58 2.65 2.84 -8.91
N ALA A 59 3.55 1.85 -8.96
CA ALA A 59 3.20 0.44 -8.96
C ALA A 59 2.45 0.04 -7.69
N LEU A 60 2.92 0.46 -6.52
CA LEU A 60 2.25 0.25 -5.24
C LEU A 60 0.84 0.85 -5.24
N LYS A 61 0.70 2.13 -5.63
CA LYS A 61 -0.60 2.82 -5.71
C LYS A 61 -1.57 2.10 -6.64
N ASN A 62 -1.12 1.71 -7.82
CA ASN A 62 -1.95 1.02 -8.80
C ASN A 62 -2.42 -0.34 -8.28
N ARG A 63 -1.54 -1.08 -7.60
CA ARG A 63 -1.89 -2.39 -7.02
C ARG A 63 -2.92 -2.27 -5.90
N LEU A 64 -2.77 -1.27 -5.03
CA LEU A 64 -3.76 -0.97 -3.99
C LEU A 64 -5.13 -0.61 -4.58
N ASN A 65 -5.17 0.26 -5.59
CA ASN A 65 -6.42 0.58 -6.30
C ASN A 65 -7.04 -0.64 -6.97
N LYS A 66 -6.22 -1.49 -7.61
CA LYS A 66 -6.67 -2.73 -8.24
C LYS A 66 -7.32 -3.66 -7.21
N LEU A 67 -6.68 -3.87 -6.06
CA LEU A 67 -7.23 -4.68 -4.97
C LEU A 67 -8.54 -4.09 -4.43
N ALA A 68 -8.62 -2.77 -4.25
CA ALA A 68 -9.84 -2.11 -3.81
C ALA A 68 -11.01 -2.30 -4.80
N ASN A 69 -10.71 -2.30 -6.09
CA ASN A 69 -11.70 -2.53 -7.15
C ASN A 69 -12.18 -3.98 -7.23
N PHE A 70 -11.31 -4.95 -6.92
CA PHE A 70 -11.67 -6.37 -6.86
C PHE A 70 -12.27 -6.81 -5.52
N THR A 71 -12.23 -5.95 -4.50
CA THR A 71 -12.84 -6.24 -3.20
C THR A 71 -14.35 -6.39 -3.35
N HIS A 72 -14.89 -7.50 -2.83
CA HIS A 72 -16.32 -7.78 -2.88
C HIS A 72 -17.13 -6.66 -2.20
N PRO A 73 -18.28 -6.23 -2.73
CA PRO A 73 -19.08 -5.12 -2.17
C PRO A 73 -19.50 -5.30 -0.70
N SER A 74 -19.58 -6.54 -0.21
CA SER A 74 -19.90 -6.85 1.20
C SER A 74 -18.77 -6.56 2.19
N LEU A 75 -17.59 -6.13 1.73
CA LEU A 75 -16.43 -5.81 2.55
C LEU A 75 -16.07 -4.31 2.47
N PRO A 76 -17.00 -3.40 2.83
CA PRO A 76 -16.81 -1.97 2.64
C PRO A 76 -15.65 -1.39 3.48
N ALA A 77 -15.42 -1.90 4.70
CA ALA A 77 -14.31 -1.46 5.54
C ALA A 77 -12.95 -1.85 4.93
N TYR A 78 -12.82 -3.10 4.47
CA TYR A 78 -11.63 -3.59 3.76
C TYR A 78 -11.32 -2.73 2.52
N LYS A 79 -12.34 -2.48 1.69
CA LYS A 79 -12.22 -1.64 0.50
C LYS A 79 -11.77 -0.22 0.85
N LYS A 80 -12.38 0.40 1.86
CA LYS A 80 -12.02 1.75 2.32
C LYS A 80 -10.57 1.82 2.78
N THR A 81 -10.09 0.82 3.53
CA THR A 81 -8.69 0.76 3.98
C THR A 81 -7.72 0.70 2.79
N LEU A 82 -8.01 -0.09 1.76
CA LEU A 82 -7.19 -0.14 0.54
C LEU A 82 -7.21 1.18 -0.24
N GLN A 83 -8.37 1.82 -0.37
CA GLN A 83 -8.51 3.12 -1.04
C GLN A 83 -7.78 4.23 -0.27
N PHE A 84 -7.85 4.20 1.06
CA PHE A 84 -7.13 5.11 1.93
C PHE A 84 -5.62 4.93 1.74
N ALA A 85 -5.12 3.70 1.79
CA ALA A 85 -3.72 3.39 1.55
C ALA A 85 -3.25 3.91 0.17
N ALA A 86 -4.01 3.65 -0.90
CA ALA A 86 -3.69 4.14 -2.25
C ALA A 86 -3.65 5.67 -2.34
N SER A 87 -4.50 6.36 -1.57
CA SER A 87 -4.54 7.82 -1.50
C SER A 87 -3.38 8.39 -0.71
N ALA A 88 -2.92 7.69 0.32
CA ALA A 88 -1.77 8.06 1.14
C ALA A 88 -0.43 7.91 0.38
N VAL A 89 -0.38 7.13 -0.71
CA VAL A 89 0.78 7.09 -1.61
C VAL A 89 0.86 8.40 -2.39
N MET A 90 1.55 9.39 -1.79
CA MET A 90 1.95 10.61 -2.47
C MET A 90 3.17 10.35 -3.35
N ILE A 91 3.02 10.65 -4.64
CA ILE A 91 4.10 10.59 -5.62
C ILE A 91 4.61 12.03 -5.76
N SER A 92 5.74 12.33 -5.13
CA SER A 92 6.42 13.64 -5.15
C SER A 92 7.65 13.58 -6.03
#